data_AF-A0A842N6T3-F1
#
_entry.id   AF-A0A842N6T3-F1
#
_cell.length_a   1.000
_cell.length_b   1.000
_cell.length_c   1.000
_cell.angle_alpha   90.00
_cell.angle_beta   90.00
_cell.angle_gamma   90.00
#
_symmetry.space_group_name_H-M   'P 1'
#
loop_
_entity.id
_entity.type
_entity.pdbx_description
1 polymer ?
#
loop_
_entity_poly.entity_id
_entity_poly.type
_entity_poly.pdbx_seq_one_letter_code
_entity_poly.pdbx_strand_id
1 'polypeptide(L)'
;MGREGASVAFTLADGREIHSRTVRGVLNRLRWAPVKNLIYTRPEEREYATQELLAFFTSWLHCLPKPVLNKPSPHGLSGRWRHVSEWIWLASKAGLPTTEYRQSSRDLASEFLFSDSIASGEGTGTVEAIVLNRRVFCVETPPSLREGCLRLSEVSGTTIIGIEFANSSEDSWTLAGVTTMPDLRQGGEELLDWLTQSFMKWREGFG
;
A
#
# COMPACT_ATOMS: atom_id res chain seq x y z
N MET A 1 36.21 2.54 12.84
CA MET A 1 35.24 2.41 11.74
C MET A 1 34.34 3.65 11.77
N GLY A 2 34.19 4.31 10.62
CA GLY A 2 33.91 5.75 10.50
C GLY A 2 32.55 6.22 11.04
N ARG A 3 32.59 7.34 11.78
CA ARG A 3 31.43 8.03 12.37
C ARG A 3 30.47 8.68 11.36
N GLU A 4 30.78 8.68 10.06
CA GLU A 4 30.02 9.43 9.06
C GLU A 4 28.88 8.64 8.37
N GLY A 5 28.77 7.33 8.60
CA GLY A 5 27.75 6.49 7.95
C GLY A 5 27.94 6.36 6.44
N ALA A 6 27.21 5.44 5.80
CA ALA A 6 27.22 5.32 4.34
C ALA A 6 26.33 6.42 3.74
N SER A 7 26.84 7.13 2.72
CA SER A 7 26.05 8.05 1.91
C SER A 7 26.04 7.62 0.46
N VAL A 8 24.87 7.71 -0.18
CA VAL A 8 24.67 7.49 -1.60
C VAL A 8 24.23 8.79 -2.24
N ALA A 9 24.74 9.06 -3.44
CA ALA A 9 24.28 10.13 -4.32
C ALA A 9 24.14 9.58 -5.75
N PHE A 10 23.13 10.01 -6.48
CA PHE A 10 22.98 9.66 -7.89
C PHE A 10 22.41 10.85 -8.68
N THR A 11 22.89 10.98 -9.91
CA THR A 11 22.46 12.01 -10.86
C THR A 11 21.44 11.40 -11.81
N LEU A 12 20.27 12.03 -11.88
CA LEU A 12 19.22 11.68 -12.84
C LEU A 12 19.61 12.12 -14.26
N ALA A 13 18.96 11.57 -15.27
CA ALA A 13 19.23 11.91 -16.67
C ALA A 13 19.02 13.41 -17.01
N ASP A 14 18.22 14.12 -16.20
CA ASP A 14 17.98 15.56 -16.32
C ASP A 14 18.97 16.43 -15.50
N GLY A 15 20.00 15.82 -14.92
CA GLY A 15 21.04 16.50 -14.14
C GLY A 15 20.69 16.75 -12.68
N ARG A 16 19.46 16.45 -12.23
CA ARG A 16 19.11 16.55 -10.80
C ARG A 16 19.90 15.52 -9.99
N GLU A 17 20.43 15.95 -8.86
CA GLU A 17 21.16 15.08 -7.93
C GLU A 17 20.27 14.72 -6.73
N ILE A 18 20.22 13.42 -6.40
CA ILE A 18 19.56 12.92 -5.19
C ILE A 18 20.64 12.44 -4.24
N HIS A 19 20.74 13.10 -3.09
CA HIS A 19 21.68 12.74 -2.04
C HIS A 19 20.92 12.09 -0.87
N SER A 20 21.40 10.96 -0.38
CA SER A 20 20.84 10.25 0.78
C SER A 20 20.60 11.13 2.01
N ARG A 21 21.48 12.10 2.27
CA ARG A 21 21.35 13.11 3.36
C ARG A 21 20.17 14.09 3.20
N THR A 22 19.62 14.26 2.00
CA THR A 22 18.48 15.17 1.75
C THR A 22 17.14 14.42 1.68
N VAL A 23 17.16 13.09 1.80
CA VAL A 23 15.95 12.26 1.83
C VAL A 23 15.21 12.51 3.15
N ARG A 24 14.01 13.09 3.04
CA ARG A 24 13.14 13.42 4.19
C ARG A 24 12.16 12.31 4.58
N GLY A 25 12.17 11.22 3.83
CA GLY A 25 11.33 10.06 4.07
C GLY A 25 11.23 9.20 2.81
N VAL A 26 10.59 8.05 2.95
CA VAL A 26 10.46 7.07 1.88
C VAL A 26 9.00 6.68 1.72
N LEU A 27 8.49 6.79 0.50
CA LEU A 27 7.27 6.13 0.08
C LEU A 27 7.64 4.76 -0.50
N ASN A 28 7.36 3.69 0.24
CA ASN A 28 7.71 2.35 -0.21
C ASN A 28 6.63 1.76 -1.11
N ARG A 29 6.96 1.57 -2.38
CA ARG A 29 6.09 0.99 -3.42
C ARG A 29 6.64 -0.33 -3.97
N LEU A 30 7.55 -0.98 -3.24
CA LEU A 30 8.10 -2.27 -3.65
C LEU A 30 7.09 -3.38 -3.32
N ARG A 31 6.43 -3.92 -4.35
CA ARG A 31 5.45 -5.02 -4.18
C ARG A 31 6.14 -6.39 -4.07
N TRP A 32 7.14 -6.63 -4.92
CA TRP A 32 7.85 -7.89 -5.03
C TRP A 32 9.35 -7.63 -5.13
N ALA A 33 10.17 -8.55 -4.64
CA ALA A 33 11.58 -8.54 -4.94
C ALA A 33 11.77 -8.75 -6.46
N PRO A 34 12.63 -7.98 -7.15
CA PRO A 34 12.92 -8.17 -8.57
C PRO A 34 13.68 -9.50 -8.78
N VAL A 35 12.92 -10.56 -9.04
CA VAL A 35 13.45 -11.93 -9.25
C VAL A 35 13.70 -12.27 -10.72
N LYS A 36 13.52 -11.34 -11.66
CA LYS A 36 13.69 -11.63 -13.10
C LYS A 36 15.05 -12.24 -13.44
N ASN A 37 16.11 -11.84 -12.74
CA ASN A 37 17.45 -12.36 -12.96
C ASN A 37 17.64 -13.79 -12.42
N LEU A 38 16.74 -14.29 -11.56
CA LEU A 38 16.78 -15.68 -11.07
C LEU A 38 16.40 -16.71 -12.13
N ILE A 39 15.95 -16.28 -13.32
CA ILE A 39 15.69 -17.20 -14.44
C ILE A 39 16.95 -17.99 -14.83
N TYR A 40 18.14 -17.40 -14.63
CA TYR A 40 19.44 -18.01 -14.89
C TYR A 40 19.95 -18.87 -13.72
N THR A 41 19.27 -18.83 -12.57
CA THR A 41 19.58 -19.66 -11.40
C THR A 41 19.00 -21.07 -11.60
N ARG A 42 19.70 -22.09 -11.09
CA ARG A 42 19.24 -23.48 -11.13
C ARG A 42 17.88 -23.61 -10.46
N PRO A 43 16.94 -24.41 -11.00
CA PRO A 43 15.59 -24.53 -10.44
C PRO A 43 15.57 -24.82 -8.93
N GLU A 44 16.45 -25.69 -8.45
CA GLU A 44 16.59 -26.04 -7.04
C GLU A 44 17.07 -24.89 -6.13
N GLU A 45 17.72 -23.87 -6.68
CA GLU A 45 18.25 -22.72 -5.93
C GLU A 45 17.32 -21.50 -5.96
N ARG A 46 16.29 -21.51 -6.82
CA ARG A 46 15.42 -20.33 -7.04
C ARG A 46 14.61 -19.96 -5.81
N GLU A 47 14.11 -20.94 -5.06
CA GLU A 47 13.34 -20.69 -3.85
C GLU A 47 14.22 -20.04 -2.78
N TYR A 48 15.39 -20.63 -2.53
CA TYR A 48 16.38 -20.07 -1.61
C TYR A 48 16.81 -18.66 -2.02
N ALA A 49 17.16 -18.45 -3.30
CA ALA A 49 17.55 -17.13 -3.81
C ALA A 49 16.41 -16.10 -3.69
N THR A 50 15.15 -16.52 -3.84
CA THR A 50 13.98 -15.66 -3.63
C THR A 50 13.85 -15.25 -2.17
N GLN A 51 14.05 -16.18 -1.24
CA GLN A 51 14.02 -15.90 0.21
C GLN A 51 15.16 -14.94 0.62
N GLU A 52 16.38 -15.16 0.12
CA GLU A 52 17.52 -14.27 0.37
C GLU A 52 17.29 -12.86 -0.19
N LEU A 53 16.74 -12.74 -1.41
CA LEU A 53 16.37 -11.43 -1.95
C LEU A 53 15.29 -10.76 -1.11
N LEU A 54 14.27 -11.48 -0.68
CA LEU A 54 13.23 -10.93 0.20
C LEU A 54 13.81 -10.44 1.54
N ALA A 55 14.70 -11.22 2.16
CA ALA A 55 15.40 -10.85 3.39
C ALA A 55 16.27 -9.61 3.18
N PHE A 56 17.02 -9.55 2.08
CA PHE A 56 17.82 -8.39 1.70
C PHE A 56 16.96 -7.13 1.55
N PHE A 57 15.89 -7.17 0.75
CA PHE A 57 15.01 -6.00 0.55
C PHE A 57 14.32 -5.57 1.84
N THR A 58 13.88 -6.53 2.65
CA THR A 58 13.27 -6.24 3.96
C THR A 58 14.26 -5.51 4.86
N SER A 59 15.46 -6.06 5.04
CA SER A 59 16.55 -5.46 5.83
C SER A 59 16.90 -4.06 5.32
N TRP A 60 17.09 -3.92 4.01
CA TRP A 60 17.41 -2.64 3.37
C TRP A 60 16.33 -1.59 3.60
N LEU A 61 15.05 -1.92 3.37
CA LEU A 61 13.91 -1.03 3.63
C LEU A 61 13.80 -0.63 5.12
N HIS A 62 14.17 -1.52 6.05
CA HIS A 62 14.21 -1.21 7.48
C HIS A 62 15.30 -0.18 7.83
N CYS A 63 16.43 -0.22 7.12
CA CYS A 63 17.55 0.70 7.28
C CYS A 63 17.33 2.09 6.65
N LEU A 64 16.28 2.28 5.82
CA LEU A 64 16.02 3.56 5.18
C LEU A 64 15.65 4.67 6.18
N PRO A 65 16.03 5.94 5.87
CA PRO A 65 15.67 7.11 6.69
C PRO A 65 14.17 7.17 6.95
N LYS A 66 13.82 7.50 8.20
CA LYS A 66 12.44 7.63 8.62
C LYS A 66 11.89 9.03 8.23
N PRO A 67 10.56 9.14 8.03
CA PRO A 67 9.58 8.05 8.07
C PRO A 67 9.60 7.24 6.77
N VAL A 68 9.36 5.94 6.90
CA VAL A 68 9.08 5.06 5.75
C VAL A 68 7.57 4.79 5.78
N LEU A 69 6.83 5.26 4.79
CA LEU A 69 5.41 4.98 4.61
C LEU A 69 5.25 3.63 3.90
N ASN A 70 4.27 2.83 4.34
CA ASN A 70 4.11 1.43 3.92
C ASN A 70 5.38 0.60 4.13
N LYS A 71 5.90 0.64 5.37
CA LYS A 71 7.04 -0.17 5.81
C LYS A 71 6.87 -1.64 5.41
N PRO A 72 7.97 -2.35 5.12
CA PRO A 72 7.89 -3.79 4.96
C PRO A 72 7.34 -4.43 6.24
N SER A 73 6.70 -5.57 6.06
CA SER A 73 6.22 -6.43 7.13
C SER A 73 6.52 -7.88 6.78
N PRO A 74 6.43 -8.82 7.75
CA PRO A 74 6.56 -10.25 7.43
C PRO A 74 5.60 -10.74 6.34
N HIS A 75 4.49 -10.03 6.11
CA HIS A 75 3.49 -10.38 5.12
C HIS A 75 3.70 -9.72 3.76
N GLY A 76 4.65 -8.78 3.62
CA GLY A 76 4.89 -8.12 2.33
C GLY A 76 5.85 -6.95 2.38
N LEU A 77 6.40 -6.59 1.23
CA LEU A 77 7.41 -5.55 1.13
C LEU A 77 6.86 -4.13 1.21
N SER A 78 5.59 -3.88 0.87
CA SER A 78 4.94 -2.56 0.93
C SER A 78 3.68 -2.62 1.79
N GLY A 79 3.87 -2.57 3.11
CA GLY A 79 2.81 -2.72 4.09
C GLY A 79 2.43 -4.19 4.35
N ARG A 80 1.29 -4.38 5.02
CA ARG A 80 0.73 -5.70 5.32
C ARG A 80 -0.14 -6.13 4.15
N TRP A 81 0.37 -7.04 3.34
CA TRP A 81 -0.46 -7.78 2.41
C TRP A 81 -1.30 -8.76 3.19
N ARG A 82 -2.56 -8.87 2.81
CA ARG A 82 -3.54 -9.72 3.48
C ARG A 82 -4.38 -10.42 2.45
N HIS A 83 -4.83 -11.60 2.83
CA HIS A 83 -5.81 -12.33 2.04
C HIS A 83 -7.15 -11.56 2.00
N VAL A 84 -7.90 -11.72 0.92
CA VAL A 84 -9.20 -11.04 0.70
C VAL A 84 -10.18 -11.23 1.87
N SER A 85 -10.25 -12.44 2.43
CA SER A 85 -11.11 -12.72 3.59
C SER A 85 -10.78 -11.87 4.81
N GLU A 86 -9.49 -11.63 5.06
CA GLU A 86 -9.06 -10.81 6.18
C GLU A 86 -9.38 -9.33 5.93
N TRP A 87 -9.25 -8.84 4.69
CA TRP A 87 -9.68 -7.49 4.34
C TRP A 87 -11.17 -7.28 4.52
N ILE A 88 -12.00 -8.23 4.07
CA ILE A 88 -13.45 -8.18 4.23
C ILE A 88 -13.82 -8.21 5.72
N TRP A 89 -13.18 -9.07 6.51
CA TRP A 89 -13.39 -9.12 7.95
C TRP A 89 -13.01 -7.80 8.65
N LEU A 90 -11.84 -7.24 8.35
CA LEU A 90 -11.40 -5.95 8.91
C LEU A 90 -12.30 -4.80 8.47
N ALA A 91 -12.74 -4.77 7.21
CA ALA A 91 -13.64 -3.75 6.69
C ALA A 91 -15.02 -3.83 7.36
N SER A 92 -15.57 -5.03 7.53
CA SER A 92 -16.79 -5.26 8.30
C SER A 92 -16.64 -4.77 9.75
N LYS A 93 -15.51 -5.07 10.41
CA LYS A 93 -15.20 -4.54 11.76
C LYS A 93 -15.04 -3.03 11.80
N ALA A 94 -14.57 -2.42 10.71
CA ALA A 94 -14.50 -0.97 10.55
C ALA A 94 -15.86 -0.33 10.23
N GLY A 95 -16.92 -1.11 10.04
CA GLY A 95 -18.26 -0.62 9.71
C GLY A 95 -18.41 -0.22 8.24
N LEU A 96 -17.55 -0.73 7.36
CA LEU A 96 -17.72 -0.58 5.92
C LEU A 96 -18.70 -1.64 5.39
N PRO A 97 -19.51 -1.31 4.37
CA PRO A 97 -20.39 -2.28 3.74
C PRO A 97 -19.57 -3.29 2.93
N THR A 98 -19.75 -4.57 3.20
CA THR A 98 -18.99 -5.66 2.57
C THR A 98 -19.93 -6.73 2.03
N THR A 99 -19.57 -7.35 0.91
CA THR A 99 -20.22 -8.58 0.43
C THR A 99 -19.85 -9.76 1.32
N GLU A 100 -20.75 -10.76 1.41
CA GLU A 100 -20.42 -12.04 2.01
C GLU A 100 -19.25 -12.69 1.26
N TYR A 101 -18.22 -13.10 2.00
CA TYR A 101 -17.07 -13.78 1.44
C TYR A 101 -17.15 -15.28 1.71
N ARG A 102 -17.05 -16.08 0.64
CA ARG A 102 -16.96 -17.54 0.73
C ARG A 102 -15.84 -18.04 -0.16
N GLN A 103 -14.98 -18.87 0.41
CA GLN A 103 -13.94 -19.59 -0.33
C GLN A 103 -13.85 -21.02 0.19
N SER A 104 -13.72 -21.95 -0.74
CA SER A 104 -13.54 -23.37 -0.54
C SER A 104 -12.32 -23.84 -1.32
N SER A 105 -11.86 -25.07 -1.06
CA SER A 105 -10.76 -25.69 -1.82
C SER A 105 -11.08 -25.94 -3.30
N ARG A 106 -12.34 -25.76 -3.71
CA ARG A 106 -12.77 -25.85 -5.11
C ARG A 106 -12.72 -24.51 -5.83
N ASP A 107 -12.58 -23.42 -5.09
CA ASP A 107 -12.47 -22.08 -5.63
C ASP A 107 -11.00 -21.79 -5.94
N LEU A 108 -10.73 -21.13 -7.06
CA LEU A 108 -9.38 -20.70 -7.39
C LEU A 108 -8.86 -19.76 -6.29
N ALA A 109 -7.60 -19.94 -5.88
CA ALA A 109 -6.92 -19.05 -4.96
C ALA A 109 -6.85 -17.65 -5.58
N SER A 110 -7.78 -16.80 -5.17
CA SER A 110 -7.86 -15.43 -5.61
C SER A 110 -6.96 -14.58 -4.73
N GLU A 111 -5.70 -14.45 -5.15
CA GLU A 111 -4.82 -13.41 -4.59
C GLU A 111 -5.06 -12.03 -5.25
N PHE A 112 -5.85 -11.98 -6.33
CA PHE A 112 -5.94 -10.83 -7.24
C PHE A 112 -7.35 -10.30 -7.54
N LEU A 113 -8.45 -10.93 -7.08
CA LEU A 113 -9.81 -10.57 -7.56
C LEU A 113 -10.38 -9.21 -7.09
N PHE A 114 -9.61 -8.36 -6.42
CA PHE A 114 -10.08 -7.02 -6.08
C PHE A 114 -10.11 -6.05 -7.28
N SER A 115 -9.60 -6.41 -8.47
CA SER A 115 -9.85 -5.62 -9.69
C SER A 115 -11.02 -6.13 -10.54
N ASP A 116 -11.35 -7.42 -10.49
CA ASP A 116 -12.19 -8.03 -11.54
C ASP A 116 -13.52 -8.63 -11.06
N SER A 117 -13.77 -8.89 -9.76
CA SER A 117 -14.93 -9.75 -9.40
C SER A 117 -15.81 -9.39 -8.21
N ILE A 118 -15.70 -8.20 -7.60
CA ILE A 118 -16.71 -7.79 -6.59
C ILE A 118 -17.78 -6.86 -7.20
N ALA A 119 -17.56 -6.33 -8.40
CA ALA A 119 -18.43 -5.36 -9.06
C ALA A 119 -18.87 -5.77 -10.49
N SER A 120 -18.93 -7.07 -10.83
CA SER A 120 -19.41 -7.52 -12.14
C SER A 120 -20.95 -7.48 -12.28
N GLY A 121 -21.54 -6.34 -11.92
CA GLY A 121 -22.75 -5.84 -12.55
C GLY A 121 -22.33 -4.88 -13.66
N GLU A 122 -22.63 -5.20 -14.91
CA GLU A 122 -22.35 -4.33 -16.07
C GLU A 122 -22.81 -2.89 -15.78
N GLY A 123 -21.87 -1.93 -15.78
CA GLY A 123 -22.17 -0.50 -15.71
C GLY A 123 -21.99 0.20 -14.36
N THR A 124 -21.51 -0.48 -13.30
CA THR A 124 -21.23 0.20 -12.02
C THR A 124 -19.79 0.73 -11.96
N GLY A 125 -19.63 2.05 -11.81
CA GLY A 125 -18.32 2.67 -11.60
C GLY A 125 -17.78 2.36 -10.20
N THR A 126 -16.46 2.24 -10.07
CA THR A 126 -15.79 2.18 -8.76
C THR A 126 -15.26 3.56 -8.37
N VAL A 127 -15.31 3.85 -7.07
CA VAL A 127 -14.69 5.04 -6.47
C VAL A 127 -13.61 4.58 -5.50
N GLU A 128 -12.41 5.13 -5.63
CA GLU A 128 -11.30 4.87 -4.71
C GLU A 128 -11.23 5.97 -3.63
N ALA A 129 -11.23 5.56 -2.37
CA ALA A 129 -10.83 6.38 -1.24
C ALA A 129 -9.42 6.01 -0.81
N ILE A 130 -8.53 7.00 -0.71
CA ILE A 130 -7.16 6.81 -0.25
C ILE A 130 -7.03 7.36 1.16
N VAL A 131 -6.58 6.54 2.10
CA VAL A 131 -6.24 6.99 3.45
C VAL A 131 -4.74 7.11 3.56
N LEU A 132 -4.25 8.29 3.96
CA LEU A 132 -2.84 8.57 4.25
C LEU A 132 -2.73 9.26 5.62
N ASN A 133 -2.04 8.61 6.57
CA ASN A 133 -1.82 9.14 7.92
C ASN A 133 -3.12 9.64 8.60
N ARG A 134 -4.17 8.82 8.61
CA ARG A 134 -5.49 9.14 9.19
C ARG A 134 -6.23 10.32 8.52
N ARG A 135 -5.95 10.60 7.25
CA ARG A 135 -6.74 11.52 6.42
C ARG A 135 -7.23 10.77 5.18
N VAL A 136 -8.50 10.96 4.84
CA VAL A 136 -9.14 10.33 3.67
C VAL A 136 -9.20 11.32 2.52
N PHE A 137 -8.77 10.88 1.35
CA PHE A 137 -8.83 11.60 0.08
C PHE A 137 -9.77 10.82 -0.85
N CYS A 138 -10.91 11.42 -1.18
CA CYS A 138 -11.90 10.88 -2.11
C CYS A 138 -12.80 12.02 -2.54
N VAL A 139 -13.26 12.00 -3.79
CA VAL A 139 -14.07 13.09 -4.36
C VAL A 139 -15.51 13.04 -3.84
N GLU A 140 -16.11 11.85 -3.72
CA GLU A 140 -17.53 11.71 -3.35
C GLU A 140 -17.75 10.42 -2.54
N THR A 141 -17.88 10.52 -1.21
CA THR A 141 -18.36 9.42 -0.36
C THR A 141 -19.16 9.96 0.84
N PRO A 142 -20.19 9.23 1.30
CA PRO A 142 -20.90 9.55 2.54
C PRO A 142 -19.95 9.64 3.75
N PRO A 143 -20.23 10.52 4.74
CA PRO A 143 -19.41 10.64 5.95
C PRO A 143 -19.18 9.31 6.69
N SER A 144 -20.17 8.42 6.69
CA SER A 144 -20.06 7.08 7.30
C SER A 144 -18.97 6.21 6.67
N LEU A 145 -18.81 6.25 5.35
CA LEU A 145 -17.74 5.54 4.65
C LEU A 145 -16.38 6.14 4.97
N ARG A 146 -16.27 7.47 5.01
CA ARG A 146 -15.03 8.16 5.38
C ARG A 146 -14.54 7.73 6.75
N GLU A 147 -15.43 7.70 7.75
CA GLU A 147 -15.11 7.22 9.09
C GLU A 147 -14.75 5.72 9.11
N GLY A 148 -15.42 4.91 8.29
CA GLY A 148 -15.07 3.50 8.11
C GLY A 148 -13.69 3.30 7.50
N CYS A 149 -13.31 4.10 6.50
CA CYS A 149 -11.98 4.09 5.89
C CYS A 149 -10.88 4.44 6.91
N LEU A 150 -11.13 5.44 7.75
CA LEU A 150 -10.22 5.82 8.84
C LEU A 150 -10.04 4.67 9.83
N ARG A 151 -11.14 4.08 10.31
CA ARG A 151 -11.09 2.91 11.20
C ARG A 151 -10.38 1.74 10.55
N LEU A 152 -10.64 1.45 9.28
CA LEU A 152 -9.97 0.37 8.54
C LEU A 152 -8.44 0.59 8.51
N SER A 153 -7.99 1.80 8.20
CA SER A 153 -6.55 2.12 8.20
C SER A 153 -5.89 1.90 9.57
N GLU A 154 -6.63 2.18 10.64
CA GLU A 154 -6.18 2.00 12.03
C GLU A 154 -6.10 0.52 12.40
N VAL A 155 -7.16 -0.25 12.20
CA VAL A 155 -7.18 -1.69 12.54
C VAL A 155 -6.25 -2.51 11.66
N SER A 156 -6.03 -2.09 10.41
CA SER A 156 -5.08 -2.76 9.51
C SER A 156 -3.63 -2.45 9.87
N GLY A 157 -3.38 -1.29 10.49
CA GLY A 157 -2.05 -0.76 10.75
C GLY A 157 -1.34 -0.29 9.48
N THR A 158 -2.10 0.17 8.48
CA THR A 158 -1.55 0.58 7.17
C THR A 158 -1.47 2.11 7.08
N THR A 159 -0.31 2.63 6.72
CA THR A 159 -0.08 4.08 6.62
C THR A 159 -0.74 4.69 5.38
N ILE A 160 -0.67 3.99 4.25
CA ILE A 160 -1.32 4.34 2.99
C ILE A 160 -2.14 3.14 2.50
N ILE A 161 -3.44 3.32 2.37
CA ILE A 161 -4.37 2.29 1.92
C ILE A 161 -5.36 2.89 0.92
N GLY A 162 -5.54 2.21 -0.21
CA GLY A 162 -6.63 2.43 -1.16
C GLY A 162 -7.78 1.51 -0.84
N ILE A 163 -8.99 2.06 -0.86
CA ILE A 163 -10.23 1.36 -0.55
C ILE A 163 -11.19 1.68 -1.68
N GLU A 164 -11.50 0.67 -2.48
CA GLU A 164 -12.38 0.80 -3.64
C GLU A 164 -13.80 0.40 -3.23
N PHE A 165 -14.76 1.18 -3.66
CA PHE A 165 -16.18 0.89 -3.47
C PHE A 165 -16.88 0.80 -4.84
N ALA A 166 -17.71 -0.22 -5.00
CA ALA A 166 -18.68 -0.28 -6.08
C ALA A 166 -19.90 0.55 -5.67
N ASN A 167 -20.37 1.40 -6.59
CA ASN A 167 -21.60 2.16 -6.44
C ASN A 167 -22.66 1.52 -7.36
N SER A 168 -23.63 0.83 -6.77
CA SER A 168 -24.75 0.24 -7.52
C SER A 168 -25.93 1.22 -7.68
N SER A 169 -25.98 2.27 -6.86
CA SER A 169 -26.92 3.41 -6.87
C SER A 169 -26.47 4.45 -5.84
N GLU A 170 -26.97 5.70 -5.90
CA GLU A 170 -26.52 6.85 -5.08
C GLU A 170 -26.31 6.53 -3.57
N ASP A 171 -27.07 5.61 -2.99
CA ASP A 171 -27.00 5.23 -1.57
C ASP A 171 -26.50 3.80 -1.30
N SER A 172 -26.18 3.01 -2.32
CA SER A 172 -25.75 1.62 -2.17
C SER A 172 -24.27 1.45 -2.52
N TRP A 173 -23.46 1.45 -1.46
CA TRP A 173 -22.02 1.29 -1.53
C TRP A 173 -21.63 -0.09 -1.04
N THR A 174 -20.70 -0.73 -1.74
CA THR A 174 -20.13 -2.01 -1.30
C THR A 174 -18.63 -2.00 -1.52
N LEU A 175 -17.86 -2.50 -0.54
CA LEU A 175 -16.42 -2.66 -0.68
C LEU A 175 -16.11 -3.55 -1.89
N ALA A 176 -15.40 -2.99 -2.86
CA ALA A 176 -14.95 -3.67 -4.06
C ALA A 176 -13.48 -4.09 -4.00
N GLY A 177 -12.66 -3.37 -3.23
CA GLY A 177 -11.21 -3.59 -3.22
C GLY A 177 -10.49 -2.94 -2.05
N VAL A 178 -9.39 -3.55 -1.61
CA VAL A 178 -8.44 -2.93 -0.67
C VAL A 178 -7.02 -3.18 -1.15
N THR A 179 -6.22 -2.14 -1.17
CA THR A 179 -4.83 -2.20 -1.63
C THR A 179 -3.92 -1.36 -0.75
N THR A 180 -2.73 -1.85 -0.41
CA THR A 180 -1.65 -0.98 0.10
C THR A 180 -0.98 -0.20 -1.04
N MET A 181 -1.43 -0.47 -2.26
CA MET A 181 -0.97 -0.08 -3.57
C MET A 181 -1.63 1.12 -4.27
N PRO A 182 -2.35 2.07 -3.62
CA PRO A 182 -3.30 2.92 -4.34
C PRO A 182 -2.64 3.76 -5.42
N ASP A 183 -3.40 4.12 -6.45
CA ASP A 183 -2.97 5.12 -7.43
C ASP A 183 -3.10 6.51 -6.81
N LEU A 184 -1.99 7.07 -6.34
CA LEU A 184 -1.97 8.35 -5.64
C LEU A 184 -2.49 9.51 -6.49
N ARG A 185 -2.54 9.37 -7.82
CA ARG A 185 -3.12 10.37 -8.72
C ARG A 185 -4.61 10.59 -8.44
N GLN A 186 -5.32 9.57 -7.97
CA GLN A 186 -6.74 9.65 -7.65
C GLN A 186 -7.05 10.55 -6.44
N GLY A 187 -6.05 10.78 -5.58
CA GLY A 187 -6.20 11.71 -4.44
C GLY A 187 -5.97 13.19 -4.79
N GLY A 188 -5.60 13.50 -6.03
CA GLY A 188 -5.35 14.86 -6.49
C GLY A 188 -4.17 15.56 -5.79
N GLU A 189 -4.08 16.88 -6.01
CA GLU A 189 -3.01 17.72 -5.43
C GLU A 189 -3.05 17.72 -3.90
N GLU A 190 -4.25 17.69 -3.29
CA GLU A 190 -4.42 17.68 -1.84
C GLU A 190 -3.71 16.49 -1.17
N LEU A 191 -3.78 15.30 -1.80
CA LEU A 191 -3.06 14.12 -1.30
C LEU A 191 -1.55 14.31 -1.41
N LEU A 192 -1.05 14.85 -2.52
CA LEU A 192 0.38 15.03 -2.75
C LEU A 192 0.97 16.09 -1.80
N ASP A 193 0.22 17.14 -1.52
CA ASP A 193 0.57 18.15 -0.52
C ASP A 193 0.62 17.53 0.88
N TRP A 194 -0.38 16.72 1.24
CA TRP A 194 -0.40 16.04 2.53
C TRP A 194 0.72 15.00 2.68
N LEU A 195 1.06 14.30 1.60
CA LEU A 195 2.21 13.39 1.54
C LEU A 195 3.52 14.15 1.80
N THR A 196 3.70 15.29 1.14
CA THR A 196 4.87 16.14 1.33
C THR A 196 4.94 16.65 2.78
N GLN A 197 3.84 17.16 3.32
CA GLN A 197 3.76 17.61 4.71
C GLN A 197 4.05 16.48 5.71
N SER A 198 3.60 15.26 5.42
CA SER A 198 3.86 14.09 6.26
C SER A 198 5.36 13.80 6.42
N PHE A 199 6.14 14.02 5.36
CA PHE A 199 7.60 13.90 5.42
C PHE A 199 8.26 15.08 6.15
N MET A 200 7.73 16.29 6.00
CA MET A 200 8.28 17.48 6.66
C MET A 200 8.05 17.48 8.18
N LYS A 201 6.81 17.21 8.62
CA LYS A 201 6.41 17.21 10.04
C LYS A 201 7.14 16.17 10.87
N TRP A 202 7.50 15.03 10.27
CA TRP A 202 8.26 13.99 10.98
C TRP A 202 9.61 14.51 11.49
N ARG A 203 10.26 15.43 10.75
CA ARG A 203 11.53 16.04 11.14
C ARG A 203 11.40 16.98 12.34
N GLU A 204 10.24 17.62 12.51
CA GLU A 204 10.01 18.63 13.55
C GLU A 204 9.56 18.00 14.88
N GLY A 205 8.98 16.80 14.86
CA GLY A 205 8.54 16.08 16.06
C GLY A 205 9.62 15.20 16.74
N PHE A 206 10.82 15.09 16.15
CA PHE A 206 11.94 14.28 16.65
C PHE A 206 13.29 14.99 16.43
N GLY A 207 13.37 16.26 16.84
CA GLY A 207 14.62 17.01 16.98
C GLY A 207 15.19 16.89 18.39
#